data_AF-A0A0R1VX10-F1
#
_entry.id   AF-A0A0R1VX10-F1
#
_cell.length_a   1.000
_cell.length_b   1.000
_cell.length_c   1.000
_cell.angle_alpha   90.00
_cell.angle_beta   90.00
_cell.angle_gamma   90.00
#
_symmetry.space_group_name_H-M   'P 1'
#
loop_
_entity.id
_entity.type
_entity.pdbx_description
1 polymer ?
#
loop_
_entity_poly.entity_id
_entity_poly.type
_entity_poly.pdbx_seq_one_letter_code
_entity_poly.pdbx_strand_id
1 'polypeptide(L)'
;MQQTSASSSATPNPIADNAVRLTFVDNSGKTIASLDYTKAGANKGTSLGSLVRQSNGTYQWKLDQNGTTVRDDLNAKIKAALNGTGYTYDLTTGGNEAVIAQALTGNETKISLTKGATVYQQLSPYSTDGTNVTNAVPMKATAGTNKSVFDTTVAKGDSGFTSDIEFKDTTQFNADGTLTNDFQQALYNYLKDDKNSASLNKLNSAILKAAAQTYIAPAALNTTDLFSGAQGASYTGQDVLNYVNGKASLKALKSGAFPQFNANGTLKGWYQLNYTPSYAANGTFGTGASQVVYSYSSATPTQLAAFPTSTGSNTSDPFAPAASTTTPTTGSGSTSTPSQSSSTSSSSSSTSSQSSSASSSSTK
;
A
#
# COMPACT_ATOMS: atom_id res chain seq x y z
N MET A 1 -46.64 43.01 -5.53
CA MET A 1 -45.48 42.29 -6.09
C MET A 1 -45.25 41.03 -5.27
N GLN A 2 -45.54 39.86 -5.83
CA GLN A 2 -44.90 38.60 -5.44
C GLN A 2 -45.11 37.63 -6.58
N GLN A 3 -44.02 37.40 -7.33
CA GLN A 3 -43.94 36.48 -8.45
C GLN A 3 -43.49 35.14 -7.87
N THR A 4 -44.31 34.10 -8.04
CA THR A 4 -43.98 32.73 -7.70
C THR A 4 -42.96 32.20 -8.72
N SER A 5 -41.77 31.86 -8.25
CA SER A 5 -40.74 31.20 -9.06
C SER A 5 -41.18 29.77 -9.38
N ALA A 6 -41.46 29.49 -10.65
CA ALA A 6 -41.68 28.14 -11.15
C ALA A 6 -40.37 27.35 -11.06
N SER A 7 -40.43 26.21 -10.37
CA SER A 7 -39.37 25.19 -10.37
C SER A 7 -39.23 24.64 -11.78
N SER A 8 -38.08 24.88 -12.42
CA SER A 8 -37.75 24.27 -13.70
C SER A 8 -37.39 22.80 -13.47
N SER A 9 -38.39 21.93 -13.57
CA SER A 9 -38.20 20.50 -13.80
C SER A 9 -37.44 20.31 -15.11
N ALA A 10 -36.17 19.92 -15.05
CA ALA A 10 -35.39 19.55 -16.23
C ALA A 10 -36.09 18.37 -16.94
N THR A 11 -36.51 18.58 -18.19
CA THR A 11 -37.06 17.52 -19.04
C THR A 11 -35.99 16.44 -19.22
N PRO A 12 -36.24 15.16 -18.91
CA PRO A 12 -35.27 14.10 -19.14
C PRO A 12 -34.87 14.09 -20.61
N ASN A 13 -33.56 14.04 -20.88
CA ASN A 13 -33.08 14.00 -22.26
C ASN A 13 -33.67 12.75 -22.95
N PRO A 14 -34.40 12.88 -24.07
CA PRO A 14 -35.08 11.76 -24.71
C PRO A 14 -34.12 10.61 -25.05
N ILE A 15 -34.59 9.38 -24.94
CA ILE A 15 -33.84 8.15 -25.28
C ILE A 15 -34.14 7.82 -26.75
N ALA A 16 -33.12 7.61 -27.57
CA ALA A 16 -33.30 7.24 -28.97
C ALA A 16 -33.97 5.87 -29.10
N ASP A 17 -34.85 5.69 -30.10
CA ASP A 17 -35.61 4.45 -30.32
C ASP A 17 -34.73 3.21 -30.51
N ASN A 18 -33.51 3.39 -31.01
CA ASN A 18 -32.53 2.34 -31.24
C ASN A 18 -31.48 2.21 -30.11
N ALA A 19 -31.65 2.92 -28.99
CA ALA A 19 -30.71 2.91 -27.87
C ALA A 19 -31.37 2.47 -26.56
N VAL A 20 -30.61 1.82 -25.70
CA VAL A 20 -31.00 1.53 -24.31
C VAL A 20 -30.33 2.52 -23.40
N ARG A 21 -31.07 3.15 -22.47
CA ARG A 21 -30.46 3.87 -21.35
C ARG A 21 -30.26 2.92 -20.17
N LEU A 22 -29.03 2.68 -19.79
CA LEU A 22 -28.67 1.94 -18.59
C LEU A 22 -28.40 2.94 -17.48
N THR A 23 -29.21 2.90 -16.42
CA THR A 23 -29.07 3.79 -15.26
C THR A 23 -28.66 2.97 -14.05
N PHE A 24 -27.46 3.23 -13.55
CA PHE A 24 -26.93 2.59 -12.35
C PHE A 24 -27.38 3.38 -11.12
N VAL A 25 -28.00 2.69 -10.17
CA VAL A 25 -28.53 3.29 -8.94
C VAL A 25 -27.96 2.59 -7.71
N ASP A 26 -27.86 3.29 -6.57
CA ASP A 26 -27.58 2.63 -5.30
C ASP A 26 -28.84 2.02 -4.66
N ASN A 27 -28.68 1.37 -3.51
CA ASN A 27 -29.80 0.78 -2.75
C ASN A 27 -30.87 1.79 -2.29
N SER A 28 -30.58 3.09 -2.29
CA SER A 28 -31.56 4.16 -1.98
C SER A 28 -32.31 4.66 -3.23
N GLY A 29 -31.95 4.15 -4.42
CA GLY A 29 -32.51 4.59 -5.70
C GLY A 29 -31.85 5.83 -6.27
N LYS A 30 -30.76 6.33 -5.66
CA LYS A 30 -29.99 7.47 -6.19
C LYS A 30 -29.20 7.03 -7.41
N THR A 31 -29.29 7.80 -8.49
CA THR A 31 -28.49 7.60 -9.70
C THR A 31 -27.00 7.84 -9.42
N ILE A 32 -26.18 6.85 -9.76
CA ILE A 32 -24.71 6.87 -9.71
C ILE A 32 -24.13 7.27 -11.05
N ALA A 33 -24.61 6.65 -12.13
CA ALA A 33 -24.20 6.94 -13.51
C ALA A 33 -25.30 6.49 -14.48
N SER A 34 -25.27 7.00 -15.69
CA SER A 34 -26.11 6.53 -16.80
C SER A 34 -25.32 6.45 -18.09
N LEU A 35 -25.64 5.47 -18.93
CA LEU A 35 -25.02 5.27 -20.24
C LEU A 35 -26.11 4.93 -21.26
N ASP A 36 -26.10 5.62 -22.40
CA ASP A 36 -26.92 5.24 -23.55
C ASP A 36 -26.10 4.34 -24.47
N TYR A 37 -26.64 3.16 -24.81
CA TYR A 37 -26.01 2.21 -25.71
C TYR A 37 -26.88 1.96 -26.94
N THR A 38 -26.38 2.36 -28.11
CA THR A 38 -27.08 2.22 -29.38
C THR A 38 -26.90 0.83 -29.97
N LYS A 39 -28.01 0.19 -30.35
CA LYS A 39 -28.03 -1.04 -31.14
C LYS A 39 -28.33 -0.69 -32.59
N ALA A 40 -27.34 -0.83 -33.47
CA ALA A 40 -27.47 -0.50 -34.89
C ALA A 40 -28.63 -1.28 -35.53
N GLY A 41 -29.51 -0.58 -36.26
CA GLY A 41 -30.64 -1.16 -36.98
C GLY A 41 -31.80 -1.66 -36.10
N ALA A 42 -31.78 -1.42 -34.78
CA ALA A 42 -32.87 -1.83 -33.90
C ALA A 42 -34.05 -0.85 -33.93
N ASN A 43 -35.27 -1.39 -33.95
CA ASN A 43 -36.49 -0.62 -33.70
C ASN A 43 -36.74 -0.50 -32.19
N LYS A 44 -37.57 0.46 -31.78
CA LYS A 44 -38.04 0.58 -30.39
C LYS A 44 -38.65 -0.74 -29.88
N GLY A 45 -38.32 -1.11 -28.63
CA GLY A 45 -38.82 -2.32 -27.98
C GLY A 45 -38.05 -3.59 -28.34
N THR A 46 -36.96 -3.51 -29.09
CA THR A 46 -36.09 -4.66 -29.38
C THR A 46 -35.20 -4.94 -28.17
N SER A 47 -35.03 -6.21 -27.77
CA SER A 47 -34.05 -6.58 -26.74
C SER A 47 -32.63 -6.24 -27.17
N LEU A 48 -31.79 -5.83 -26.24
CA LEU A 48 -30.39 -5.50 -26.50
C LEU A 48 -29.60 -6.75 -26.92
N GLY A 49 -29.79 -7.85 -26.20
CA GLY A 49 -29.23 -9.17 -26.50
C GLY A 49 -30.23 -10.12 -27.16
N SER A 50 -29.94 -11.42 -27.05
CA SER A 50 -30.76 -12.53 -27.54
C SER A 50 -30.82 -13.66 -26.52
N LEU A 51 -31.93 -14.40 -26.50
CA LEU A 51 -32.05 -15.62 -25.72
C LEU A 51 -31.38 -16.77 -26.48
N VAL A 52 -30.34 -17.38 -25.91
CA VAL A 52 -29.52 -18.41 -26.55
C VAL A 52 -29.68 -19.74 -25.82
N ARG A 53 -29.96 -20.81 -26.57
CA ARG A 53 -29.99 -22.19 -26.05
C ARG A 53 -28.56 -22.69 -25.82
N GLN A 54 -28.25 -23.09 -24.60
CA GLN A 54 -26.95 -23.65 -24.21
C GLN A 54 -26.88 -25.15 -24.54
N SER A 55 -25.67 -25.71 -24.54
CA SER A 55 -25.41 -27.14 -24.84
C SER A 55 -26.06 -28.09 -23.83
N ASN A 56 -26.27 -27.64 -22.58
CA ASN A 56 -26.97 -28.39 -21.54
C ASN A 56 -28.50 -28.30 -21.63
N GLY A 57 -29.05 -27.70 -22.69
CA GLY A 57 -30.49 -27.60 -22.94
C GLY A 57 -31.19 -26.43 -22.25
N THR A 58 -30.50 -25.60 -21.46
CA THR A 58 -31.09 -24.40 -20.84
C THR A 58 -31.05 -23.19 -21.78
N TYR A 59 -31.84 -22.16 -21.48
CA TYR A 59 -31.81 -20.89 -22.19
C TYR A 59 -31.17 -19.81 -21.32
N GLN A 60 -30.32 -18.99 -21.92
CA GLN A 60 -29.67 -17.88 -21.24
C GLN A 60 -29.65 -16.65 -22.16
N TRP A 61 -29.99 -15.49 -21.59
CA TRP A 61 -29.83 -14.21 -22.28
C TRP A 61 -28.34 -13.88 -22.42
N LYS A 62 -27.93 -13.54 -23.63
CA LYS A 62 -26.57 -13.11 -23.96
C LYS A 62 -26.59 -11.86 -24.83
N LEU A 63 -25.59 -11.00 -24.67
CA LEU A 63 -25.42 -9.81 -25.53
C LEU A 63 -24.96 -10.20 -26.93
N ASP A 64 -24.11 -11.23 -27.00
CA ASP A 64 -23.60 -11.80 -28.23
C ASP A 64 -24.02 -13.28 -28.33
N GLN A 65 -24.53 -13.72 -29.48
CA GLN A 65 -24.87 -15.14 -29.66
C GLN A 65 -23.62 -16.03 -29.78
N ASN A 66 -22.55 -15.53 -30.43
CA ASN A 66 -21.35 -16.31 -30.77
C ASN A 66 -20.05 -15.47 -30.71
N GLY A 67 -19.90 -14.62 -29.69
CA GLY A 67 -18.72 -13.77 -29.56
C GLY A 67 -18.71 -12.99 -28.24
N THR A 68 -17.82 -12.01 -28.14
CA THR A 68 -17.71 -11.15 -26.96
C THR A 68 -17.65 -9.66 -27.30
N THR A 69 -17.72 -9.27 -28.58
CA THR A 69 -17.46 -7.90 -29.02
C THR A 69 -18.42 -6.88 -28.41
N VAL A 70 -19.73 -7.14 -28.43
CA VAL A 70 -20.72 -6.21 -27.85
C VAL A 70 -20.61 -6.21 -26.35
N ARG A 71 -20.46 -7.39 -25.73
CA ARG A 71 -20.25 -7.53 -24.28
C ARG A 71 -19.02 -6.75 -23.83
N ASP A 72 -17.89 -6.88 -24.51
CA ASP A 72 -16.62 -6.30 -24.10
C ASP A 72 -16.61 -4.77 -24.31
N ASP A 73 -17.17 -4.28 -25.43
CA ASP A 73 -17.38 -2.84 -25.68
C ASP A 73 -18.30 -2.21 -24.63
N LEU A 74 -19.44 -2.84 -24.35
CA LEU A 74 -20.36 -2.35 -23.33
C LEU A 74 -19.74 -2.44 -21.92
N ASN A 75 -19.02 -3.51 -21.60
CA ASN A 75 -18.34 -3.65 -20.30
C ASN A 75 -17.28 -2.55 -20.11
N ALA A 76 -16.55 -2.19 -21.17
CA ALA A 76 -15.60 -1.09 -21.14
C ALA A 76 -16.29 0.26 -20.89
N LYS A 77 -17.41 0.53 -21.57
CA LYS A 77 -18.20 1.76 -21.38
C LYS A 77 -18.82 1.84 -19.98
N ILE A 78 -19.31 0.72 -19.44
CA ILE A 78 -19.83 0.66 -18.06
C ILE A 78 -18.71 0.93 -17.06
N LYS A 79 -17.55 0.28 -17.22
CA LYS A 79 -16.38 0.53 -16.36
C LYS A 79 -15.93 1.99 -16.42
N ALA A 80 -15.96 2.62 -17.59
CA ALA A 80 -15.66 4.03 -17.75
C ALA A 80 -16.70 4.93 -17.05
N ALA A 81 -18.00 4.62 -17.17
CA ALA A 81 -19.08 5.38 -16.55
C ALA A 81 -19.09 5.27 -15.01
N LEU A 82 -18.68 4.12 -14.47
CA LEU A 82 -18.60 3.88 -13.02
C LEU A 82 -17.23 4.22 -12.42
N ASN A 83 -16.26 4.62 -13.23
CA ASN A 83 -14.90 4.89 -12.78
C ASN A 83 -14.88 5.97 -11.68
N GLY A 84 -14.21 5.69 -10.56
CA GLY A 84 -14.10 6.60 -9.41
C GLY A 84 -15.35 6.71 -8.54
N THR A 85 -16.47 6.05 -8.87
CA THR A 85 -17.72 6.15 -8.09
C THR A 85 -17.73 5.27 -6.83
N GLY A 86 -16.85 4.26 -6.76
CA GLY A 86 -16.89 3.22 -5.73
C GLY A 86 -17.92 2.13 -5.94
N TYR A 87 -18.59 2.13 -7.10
CA TYR A 87 -19.50 1.09 -7.54
C TYR A 87 -18.89 0.36 -8.74
N THR A 88 -19.19 -0.92 -8.87
CA THR A 88 -18.72 -1.74 -10.00
C THR A 88 -19.88 -2.56 -10.55
N TYR A 89 -19.81 -2.86 -11.85
CA TYR A 89 -20.72 -3.77 -12.51
C TYR A 89 -19.95 -4.50 -13.61
N ASP A 90 -19.80 -5.82 -13.48
CA ASP A 90 -19.05 -6.63 -14.44
C ASP A 90 -19.99 -7.52 -15.25
N LEU A 91 -20.04 -7.28 -16.55
CA LEU A 91 -20.81 -8.07 -17.51
C LEU A 91 -20.26 -9.48 -17.74
N THR A 92 -19.04 -9.79 -17.27
CA THR A 92 -18.50 -11.17 -17.38
C THR A 92 -19.14 -12.13 -16.37
N THR A 93 -19.84 -11.61 -15.36
CA THR A 93 -20.66 -12.42 -14.46
C THR A 93 -21.97 -12.75 -15.16
N GLY A 94 -22.25 -14.02 -15.44
CA GLY A 94 -23.37 -14.45 -16.29
C GLY A 94 -24.76 -13.95 -15.87
N GLY A 95 -24.97 -13.66 -14.57
CA GLY A 95 -26.20 -13.03 -14.08
C GLY A 95 -26.35 -11.55 -14.50
N ASN A 96 -25.25 -10.80 -14.54
CA ASN A 96 -25.24 -9.40 -14.93
C ASN A 96 -25.46 -9.23 -16.44
N GLU A 97 -24.82 -10.08 -17.25
CA GLU A 97 -25.03 -10.08 -18.70
C GLU A 97 -26.50 -10.27 -19.05
N ALA A 98 -27.16 -11.24 -18.41
CA ALA A 98 -28.56 -11.55 -18.67
C ALA A 98 -29.50 -10.38 -18.36
N VAL A 99 -29.22 -9.59 -17.31
CA VAL A 99 -30.03 -8.40 -16.96
C VAL A 99 -29.95 -7.36 -18.07
N ILE A 100 -28.74 -7.04 -18.54
CA ILE A 100 -28.55 -6.04 -19.59
C ILE A 100 -29.04 -6.52 -20.96
N ALA A 101 -28.84 -7.81 -21.28
CA ALA A 101 -29.30 -8.40 -22.54
C ALA A 101 -30.83 -8.35 -22.70
N GLN A 102 -31.60 -8.31 -21.61
CA GLN A 102 -33.06 -8.19 -21.63
C GLN A 102 -33.56 -6.74 -21.80
N ALA A 103 -32.68 -5.75 -21.68
CA ALA A 103 -33.07 -4.35 -21.79
C ALA A 103 -33.64 -4.03 -23.19
N LEU A 104 -34.64 -3.15 -23.25
CA LEU A 104 -35.36 -2.81 -24.47
C LEU A 104 -34.91 -1.46 -25.03
N THR A 105 -34.65 -1.40 -26.33
CA THR A 105 -34.32 -0.14 -27.03
C THR A 105 -35.48 0.85 -26.96
N GLY A 106 -35.17 2.14 -26.84
CA GLY A 106 -36.11 3.22 -26.56
C GLY A 106 -36.55 3.34 -25.09
N ASN A 107 -36.02 2.50 -24.19
CA ASN A 107 -36.38 2.48 -22.77
C ASN A 107 -35.16 2.67 -21.85
N GLU A 108 -35.45 3.02 -20.59
CA GLU A 108 -34.50 3.02 -19.49
C GLU A 108 -34.54 1.67 -18.74
N THR A 109 -33.38 1.14 -18.38
CA THR A 109 -33.21 0.00 -17.46
C THR A 109 -32.40 0.43 -16.26
N LYS A 110 -32.98 0.30 -15.06
CA LYS A 110 -32.30 0.62 -13.81
C LYS A 110 -31.60 -0.60 -13.24
N ILE A 111 -30.34 -0.44 -12.85
CA ILE A 111 -29.48 -1.49 -12.34
C ILE A 111 -29.00 -1.07 -10.95
N SER A 112 -29.45 -1.79 -9.92
CA SER A 112 -29.01 -1.54 -8.54
C SER A 112 -27.59 -2.06 -8.31
N LEU A 113 -26.74 -1.22 -7.74
CA LEU A 113 -25.36 -1.50 -7.39
C LEU A 113 -25.15 -1.38 -5.88
N THR A 114 -24.23 -2.18 -5.35
CA THR A 114 -23.73 -2.04 -3.99
C THR A 114 -22.38 -1.36 -4.02
N LYS A 115 -22.17 -0.40 -3.11
CA LYS A 115 -20.88 0.30 -2.98
C LYS A 115 -19.84 -0.67 -2.41
N GLY A 116 -18.63 -0.63 -2.93
CA GLY A 116 -17.52 -1.37 -2.34
C GLY A 116 -17.28 -0.95 -0.88
N ALA A 117 -16.85 -1.89 -0.04
CA ALA A 117 -16.46 -1.60 1.34
C ALA A 117 -15.34 -0.56 1.37
N THR A 118 -15.29 0.29 2.39
CA THR A 118 -14.14 1.18 2.57
C THR A 118 -12.91 0.36 2.90
N VAL A 119 -11.86 0.48 2.10
CA VAL A 119 -10.57 -0.15 2.32
C VAL A 119 -9.48 0.90 2.39
N TYR A 120 -8.40 0.56 3.10
CA TYR A 120 -7.21 1.39 3.19
C TYR A 120 -6.20 0.92 2.16
N GLN A 121 -5.59 1.88 1.48
CA GLN A 121 -4.62 1.65 0.43
C GLN A 121 -3.22 1.83 1.00
N GLN A 122 -2.43 0.75 0.99
CA GLN A 122 -1.02 0.83 1.35
C GLN A 122 -0.29 1.69 0.31
N LEU A 123 0.62 2.52 0.80
CA LEU A 123 1.54 3.32 0.00
C LEU A 123 2.94 2.72 0.09
N SER A 124 3.76 2.92 -0.94
CA SER A 124 5.16 2.50 -0.97
C SER A 124 6.04 3.73 -1.19
N PRO A 125 6.87 4.13 -0.22
CA PRO A 125 7.71 5.31 -0.34
C PRO A 125 8.97 5.01 -1.15
N TYR A 126 9.29 5.92 -2.06
CA TYR A 126 10.52 5.92 -2.85
C TYR A 126 11.19 7.28 -2.72
N SER A 127 12.51 7.35 -2.86
CA SER A 127 13.26 8.61 -2.87
C SER A 127 14.02 8.81 -4.17
N THR A 128 14.17 10.06 -4.58
CA THR A 128 15.05 10.47 -5.69
C THR A 128 15.79 11.75 -5.35
N ASP A 129 17.05 11.85 -5.78
CA ASP A 129 17.79 13.11 -5.71
C ASP A 129 17.31 14.05 -6.82
N GLY A 130 16.93 15.27 -6.48
CA GLY A 130 16.29 16.21 -7.40
C GLY A 130 14.88 15.77 -7.83
N THR A 131 14.55 15.93 -9.11
CA THR A 131 13.18 15.76 -9.63
C THR A 131 13.00 14.56 -10.57
N ASN A 132 14.05 13.76 -10.80
CA ASN A 132 14.01 12.69 -11.79
C ASN A 132 13.41 11.38 -11.22
N VAL A 133 12.08 11.27 -11.28
CA VAL A 133 11.32 10.15 -10.71
C VAL A 133 11.64 8.77 -11.30
N THR A 134 12.28 8.67 -12.47
CA THR A 134 12.64 7.38 -13.07
C THR A 134 13.77 6.66 -12.32
N ASN A 135 14.57 7.41 -11.56
CA ASN A 135 15.68 6.89 -10.75
C ASN A 135 15.26 6.65 -9.30
N ALA A 136 13.97 6.73 -8.98
CA ALA A 136 13.50 6.62 -7.61
C ALA A 136 13.79 5.23 -7.02
N VAL A 137 14.34 5.19 -5.82
CA VAL A 137 14.71 3.97 -5.10
C VAL A 137 13.77 3.72 -3.93
N PRO A 138 13.40 2.46 -3.62
CA PRO A 138 12.50 2.17 -2.52
C PRO A 138 13.12 2.57 -1.18
N MET A 139 12.29 3.09 -0.28
CA MET A 139 12.71 3.48 1.06
C MET A 139 12.21 2.47 2.11
N LYS A 140 12.93 2.38 3.22
CA LYS A 140 12.54 1.55 4.38
C LYS A 140 12.45 2.39 5.66
N ALA A 141 11.53 2.03 6.55
CA ALA A 141 11.49 2.64 7.87
C ALA A 141 12.79 2.34 8.62
N THR A 142 13.28 3.29 9.39
CA THR A 142 14.34 3.07 10.38
C THR A 142 13.88 2.03 11.42
N ALA A 143 14.75 1.04 11.68
CA ALA A 143 14.39 -0.14 12.47
C ALA A 143 15.27 -0.37 13.71
N GLY A 144 16.25 0.50 13.96
CA GLY A 144 17.13 0.41 15.13
C GLY A 144 16.45 0.75 16.44
N THR A 145 17.16 0.55 17.55
CA THR A 145 16.70 0.90 18.91
C THR A 145 16.29 2.38 18.97
N ASN A 146 17.14 3.27 18.46
CA ASN A 146 16.81 4.65 18.17
C ASN A 146 16.22 4.80 16.76
N LYS A 147 14.89 4.83 16.66
CA LYS A 147 14.17 4.96 15.38
C LYS A 147 14.38 6.30 14.67
N SER A 148 15.06 7.26 15.28
CA SER A 148 15.39 8.54 14.63
C SER A 148 16.72 8.49 13.86
N VAL A 149 17.51 7.44 14.05
CA VAL A 149 18.85 7.28 13.46
C VAL A 149 18.77 6.27 12.32
N PHE A 150 19.54 6.50 11.25
CA PHE A 150 19.62 5.53 10.17
C PHE A 150 20.25 4.22 10.67
N ASP A 151 19.60 3.11 10.39
CA ASP A 151 20.06 1.77 10.77
C ASP A 151 20.16 0.96 9.47
N THR A 152 21.36 0.90 8.90
CA THR A 152 21.56 0.34 7.56
C THR A 152 23.00 -0.12 7.34
N THR A 153 23.23 -0.81 6.23
CA THR A 153 24.56 -1.24 5.80
C THR A 153 25.00 -0.39 4.62
N VAL A 154 26.21 0.18 4.71
CA VAL A 154 26.89 0.82 3.59
C VAL A 154 27.80 -0.22 2.94
N ALA A 155 27.51 -0.57 1.69
CA ALA A 155 28.26 -1.57 0.96
C ALA A 155 29.72 -1.15 0.73
N LYS A 156 30.64 -2.11 0.78
CA LYS A 156 32.06 -1.91 0.52
C LYS A 156 32.35 -1.31 -0.86
N GLY A 157 31.56 -1.72 -1.86
CA GLY A 157 31.67 -1.22 -3.24
C GLY A 157 31.32 0.26 -3.39
N ASP A 158 30.47 0.79 -2.50
CA ASP A 158 30.08 2.20 -2.49
C ASP A 158 31.03 3.05 -1.61
N SER A 159 31.42 2.53 -0.45
CA SER A 159 32.24 3.26 0.53
C SER A 159 33.74 3.29 0.22
N GLY A 160 34.24 2.28 -0.51
CA GLY A 160 35.67 2.04 -0.72
C GLY A 160 36.35 1.23 0.38
N PHE A 161 35.61 0.78 1.41
CA PHE A 161 36.12 -0.13 2.44
C PHE A 161 36.38 -1.54 1.88
N THR A 162 37.14 -2.34 2.62
CA THR A 162 37.38 -3.75 2.29
C THR A 162 36.22 -4.66 2.69
N SER A 163 35.38 -4.21 3.62
CA SER A 163 34.18 -4.87 4.12
C SER A 163 33.00 -3.91 4.13
N ASP A 164 31.79 -4.47 4.18
CA ASP A 164 30.60 -3.65 4.40
C ASP A 164 30.69 -2.97 5.77
N ILE A 165 30.14 -1.77 5.87
CA ILE A 165 30.04 -1.03 7.12
C ILE A 165 28.59 -1.10 7.55
N GLU A 166 28.32 -1.90 8.56
CA GLU A 166 27.04 -1.84 9.24
C GLU A 166 27.02 -0.57 10.08
N PHE A 167 25.99 0.24 9.96
CA PHE A 167 25.69 1.37 10.84
C PHE A 167 24.45 0.97 11.63
N LYS A 168 24.66 0.28 12.75
CA LYS A 168 23.61 -0.07 13.70
C LYS A 168 23.75 0.80 14.95
N ASP A 169 22.62 1.10 15.55
CA ASP A 169 22.62 1.70 16.88
C ASP A 169 23.35 0.75 17.84
N THR A 170 24.24 1.29 18.68
CA THR A 170 25.10 0.57 19.66
C THR A 170 26.35 -0.18 19.15
N THR A 171 26.59 -0.31 17.84
CA THR A 171 27.82 -0.95 17.33
C THR A 171 28.90 0.05 16.92
N GLN A 172 28.57 1.05 16.12
CA GLN A 172 29.51 2.09 15.67
C GLN A 172 29.41 3.36 16.52
N PHE A 173 28.30 3.53 17.23
CA PHE A 173 28.01 4.69 18.05
C PHE A 173 27.63 4.28 19.46
N ASN A 174 28.05 5.09 20.43
CA ASN A 174 27.51 5.06 21.78
C ASN A 174 26.08 5.64 21.79
N ALA A 175 25.35 5.44 22.89
CA ALA A 175 23.97 5.92 23.03
C ALA A 175 23.80 7.44 22.94
N ASP A 176 24.89 8.21 23.11
CA ASP A 176 24.94 9.66 22.97
C ASP A 176 25.28 10.13 21.54
N GLY A 177 25.49 9.19 20.60
CA GLY A 177 25.84 9.47 19.21
C GLY A 177 27.32 9.73 18.96
N THR A 178 28.19 9.55 19.96
CA THR A 178 29.64 9.57 19.78
C THR A 178 30.14 8.26 19.17
N LEU A 179 31.31 8.27 18.53
CA LEU A 179 31.88 7.06 17.93
C LEU A 179 32.42 6.12 19.01
N THR A 180 32.32 4.82 18.77
CA THR A 180 33.12 3.85 19.54
C THR A 180 34.59 4.00 19.17
N ASN A 181 35.48 3.75 20.14
CA ASN A 181 36.94 3.88 19.92
C ASN A 181 37.42 2.98 18.78
N ASP A 182 36.92 1.75 18.70
CA ASP A 182 37.28 0.78 17.67
C ASP A 182 36.89 1.27 16.28
N PHE A 183 35.67 1.82 16.14
CA PHE A 183 35.20 2.34 14.87
C PHE A 183 35.94 3.61 14.46
N GLN A 184 36.23 4.52 15.41
CA GLN A 184 37.03 5.71 15.14
C GLN A 184 38.45 5.34 14.68
N GLN A 185 39.06 4.32 15.29
CA GLN A 185 40.38 3.85 14.89
C GLN A 185 40.37 3.21 13.49
N ALA A 186 39.31 2.45 13.16
CA ALA A 186 39.11 1.88 11.83
C ALA A 186 38.94 2.98 10.76
N LEU A 187 38.15 4.02 11.05
CA LEU A 187 37.98 5.19 10.19
C LEU A 187 39.30 5.93 9.96
N TYR A 188 40.06 6.19 11.03
CA TYR A 188 41.37 6.84 10.92
C TYR A 188 42.31 6.03 10.04
N ASN A 189 42.38 4.70 10.24
CA ASN A 189 43.25 3.83 9.46
C ASN A 189 42.85 3.74 7.99
N TYR A 190 41.56 3.83 7.68
CA TYR A 190 41.07 3.89 6.31
C TYR A 190 41.42 5.22 5.63
N LEU A 191 41.29 6.34 6.35
CA LEU A 191 41.44 7.68 5.77
C LEU A 191 42.89 8.18 5.75
N LYS A 192 43.78 7.67 6.60
CA LYS A 192 45.15 8.19 6.79
C LYS A 192 46.05 8.12 5.55
N ASP A 193 45.81 7.15 4.67
CA ASP A 193 46.68 6.88 3.52
C ASP A 193 46.19 7.59 2.23
N ASP A 194 44.91 8.02 2.17
CA ASP A 194 44.33 8.81 1.07
C ASP A 194 44.16 10.29 1.47
N LYS A 195 45.30 10.99 1.51
CA LYS A 195 45.42 12.40 1.92
C LYS A 195 44.69 13.41 1.01
N ASN A 196 44.03 12.97 -0.07
CA ASN A 196 43.42 13.82 -1.10
C ASN A 196 41.88 13.96 -1.00
N SER A 197 41.25 13.63 0.13
CA SER A 197 39.79 13.74 0.37
C SER A 197 38.89 12.82 -0.48
N ALA A 198 39.42 12.02 -1.40
CA ALA A 198 38.62 11.18 -2.30
C ALA A 198 37.91 10.04 -1.55
N SER A 199 38.62 9.31 -0.69
CA SER A 199 38.02 8.26 0.17
C SER A 199 37.03 8.83 1.17
N LEU A 200 37.28 10.03 1.70
CA LEU A 200 36.33 10.73 2.56
C LEU A 200 35.04 11.07 1.81
N ASN A 201 35.16 11.60 0.60
CA ASN A 201 34.02 11.92 -0.25
C ASN A 201 33.23 10.66 -0.60
N LYS A 202 33.90 9.56 -0.99
CA LYS A 202 33.25 8.27 -1.24
C LYS A 202 32.47 7.77 -0.02
N LEU A 203 33.10 7.76 1.16
CA LEU A 203 32.46 7.32 2.39
C LEU A 203 31.23 8.18 2.73
N ASN A 204 31.38 9.51 2.79
CA ASN A 204 30.29 10.42 3.12
C ASN A 204 29.15 10.34 2.07
N SER A 205 29.48 10.21 0.78
CA SER A 205 28.49 10.01 -0.27
C SER A 205 27.78 8.66 -0.17
N ALA A 206 28.48 7.58 0.18
CA ALA A 206 27.90 6.26 0.36
C ALA A 206 26.94 6.22 1.56
N ILE A 207 27.31 6.87 2.67
CA ILE A 207 26.44 7.04 3.84
C ILE A 207 25.18 7.83 3.46
N LEU A 208 25.34 8.97 2.75
CA LEU A 208 24.21 9.77 2.30
C LEU A 208 23.27 8.96 1.38
N LYS A 209 23.83 8.20 0.43
CA LYS A 209 23.07 7.32 -0.48
C LYS A 209 22.29 6.26 0.28
N ALA A 210 22.87 5.67 1.33
CA ALA A 210 22.19 4.70 2.17
C ALA A 210 21.10 5.37 3.02
N ALA A 211 21.37 6.53 3.60
CA ALA A 211 20.40 7.30 4.37
C ALA A 211 19.21 7.76 3.51
N ALA A 212 19.46 8.09 2.24
CA ALA A 212 18.42 8.45 1.27
C ALA A 212 17.37 7.36 1.06
N GLN A 213 17.71 6.09 1.33
CA GLN A 213 16.82 4.93 1.24
C GLN A 213 16.11 4.61 2.58
N THR A 214 16.18 5.52 3.55
CA THR A 214 15.52 5.36 4.85
C THR A 214 14.50 6.46 5.10
N TYR A 215 13.50 6.19 5.93
CA TYR A 215 12.65 7.22 6.51
C TYR A 215 12.41 6.96 7.99
N ILE A 216 12.22 8.04 8.74
CA ILE A 216 11.64 7.97 10.08
C ILE A 216 10.13 7.75 9.92
N ALA A 217 9.61 6.69 10.52
CA ALA A 217 8.19 6.35 10.45
C ALA A 217 7.30 7.53 10.87
N PRO A 218 6.22 7.83 10.14
CA PRO A 218 5.35 8.94 10.47
C PRO A 218 4.67 8.73 11.83
N ALA A 219 4.55 9.81 12.59
CA ALA A 219 3.83 9.86 13.86
C ALA A 219 2.45 10.53 13.70
N ALA A 220 1.61 10.40 14.72
CA ALA A 220 0.32 11.09 14.86
C ALA A 220 -0.72 10.80 13.75
N LEU A 221 -0.75 9.57 13.22
CA LEU A 221 -1.79 9.08 12.28
C LEU A 221 -2.71 8.03 12.92
N ASN A 222 -4.02 8.22 12.82
CA ASN A 222 -5.00 7.20 13.17
C ASN A 222 -5.30 6.31 11.95
N THR A 223 -5.96 5.16 12.17
CA THR A 223 -6.40 4.30 11.06
C THR A 223 -7.34 5.04 10.12
N THR A 224 -8.19 5.91 10.65
CA THR A 224 -9.09 6.79 9.87
C THR A 224 -8.35 7.88 9.09
N ASP A 225 -7.08 8.14 9.43
CA ASP A 225 -6.22 9.07 8.69
C ASP A 225 -5.55 8.42 7.50
N LEU A 226 -5.69 7.11 7.27
CA LEU A 226 -5.05 6.40 6.16
C LEU A 226 -5.77 6.65 4.84
N PHE A 227 -5.00 6.64 3.74
CA PHE A 227 -5.54 6.81 2.38
C PHE A 227 -6.55 5.70 2.10
N SER A 228 -7.80 6.07 1.85
CA SER A 228 -8.91 5.13 1.79
C SER A 228 -9.96 5.51 0.76
N GLY A 229 -10.72 4.49 0.35
CA GLY A 229 -11.79 4.62 -0.62
C GLY A 229 -12.57 3.32 -0.73
N ALA A 230 -13.63 3.35 -1.53
CA ALA A 230 -14.41 2.14 -1.78
C ALA A 230 -13.58 1.13 -2.56
N GLN A 231 -13.61 -0.13 -2.14
CA GLN A 231 -12.89 -1.23 -2.78
C GLN A 231 -13.23 -1.30 -4.28
N GLY A 232 -12.19 -1.41 -5.10
CA GLY A 232 -12.32 -1.43 -6.56
C GLY A 232 -12.49 -0.06 -7.21
N ALA A 233 -12.58 1.04 -6.45
CA ALA A 233 -12.59 2.39 -7.01
C ALA A 233 -11.18 2.79 -7.45
N SER A 234 -11.05 3.37 -8.64
CA SER A 234 -9.80 3.99 -9.10
C SER A 234 -9.52 5.30 -8.35
N TYR A 235 -8.25 5.62 -8.17
CA TYR A 235 -7.75 6.92 -7.74
C TYR A 235 -6.58 7.37 -8.62
N THR A 236 -6.35 8.68 -8.65
CA THR A 236 -5.24 9.30 -9.36
C THR A 236 -4.03 9.51 -8.45
N GLY A 237 -2.85 9.67 -9.04
CA GLY A 237 -1.66 10.11 -8.32
C GLY A 237 -1.85 11.46 -7.63
N GLN A 238 -2.69 12.34 -8.19
CA GLN A 238 -3.02 13.61 -7.55
C GLN A 238 -3.82 13.40 -6.25
N ASP A 239 -4.71 12.41 -6.19
CA ASP A 239 -5.43 12.07 -4.96
C ASP A 239 -4.46 11.60 -3.86
N VAL A 240 -3.49 10.77 -4.23
CA VAL A 240 -2.42 10.32 -3.32
C VAL A 240 -1.56 11.50 -2.87
N LEU A 241 -1.17 12.41 -3.78
CA LEU A 241 -0.38 13.60 -3.43
C LEU A 241 -1.16 14.56 -2.54
N ASN A 242 -2.46 14.75 -2.77
CA ASN A 242 -3.32 15.57 -1.92
C ASN A 242 -3.40 14.97 -0.50
N TYR A 243 -3.55 13.66 -0.42
CA TYR A 243 -3.52 12.92 0.84
C TYR A 243 -2.19 13.13 1.59
N VAL A 244 -1.05 12.86 0.94
CA VAL A 244 0.28 12.99 1.56
C VAL A 244 0.54 14.44 1.99
N ASN A 245 0.22 15.41 1.14
CA ASN A 245 0.40 16.84 1.46
C ASN A 245 -0.56 17.33 2.56
N GLY A 246 -1.70 16.67 2.75
CA GLY A 246 -2.65 16.97 3.81
C GLY A 246 -2.24 16.50 5.20
N LYS A 247 -1.20 15.64 5.31
CA LYS A 247 -0.71 15.10 6.58
C LYS A 247 0.70 15.60 6.86
N ALA A 248 0.88 16.40 7.92
CA ALA A 248 2.17 17.02 8.22
C ALA A 248 3.33 16.00 8.33
N SER A 249 3.10 14.85 8.98
CA SER A 249 4.09 13.79 9.13
C SER A 249 4.43 13.03 7.85
N LEU A 250 3.57 13.09 6.82
CA LEU A 250 3.82 12.50 5.50
C LEU A 250 4.38 13.51 4.51
N LYS A 251 3.96 14.78 4.60
CA LYS A 251 4.43 15.89 3.76
C LYS A 251 5.89 16.22 4.02
N ALA A 252 6.31 16.19 5.28
CA ALA A 252 7.67 16.54 5.72
C ALA A 252 8.40 15.30 6.24
N LEU A 253 8.41 14.23 5.44
CA LEU A 253 9.13 13.00 5.76
C LEU A 253 10.63 13.29 5.86
N LYS A 254 11.34 12.54 6.70
CA LYS A 254 12.78 12.73 6.92
C LYS A 254 13.52 11.41 6.90
N SER A 255 14.78 11.42 6.49
CA SER A 255 15.65 10.24 6.61
C SER A 255 15.93 9.95 8.08
N GLY A 256 16.43 8.75 8.39
CA GLY A 256 17.17 8.57 9.62
C GLY A 256 18.35 9.55 9.68
N ALA A 257 18.70 10.04 10.86
CA ALA A 257 19.89 10.86 11.04
C ALA A 257 21.13 10.04 10.73
N PHE A 258 22.08 10.59 9.98
CA PHE A 258 23.30 9.92 9.53
C PHE A 258 24.55 10.78 9.79
N PRO A 259 25.71 10.17 10.03
CA PRO A 259 26.94 10.91 10.30
C PRO A 259 27.57 11.45 9.02
N GLN A 260 28.35 12.51 9.16
CA GLN A 260 29.47 12.78 8.25
C GLN A 260 30.77 12.81 9.04
N PHE A 261 31.86 12.48 8.37
CA PHE A 261 33.19 12.42 8.98
C PHE A 261 34.12 13.51 8.44
N ASN A 262 35.13 13.83 9.24
CA ASN A 262 36.28 14.63 8.85
C ASN A 262 37.42 13.73 8.33
N ALA A 263 38.43 14.32 7.68
CA ALA A 263 39.55 13.58 7.11
C ALA A 263 40.40 12.81 8.15
N ASN A 264 40.35 13.20 9.42
CA ASN A 264 41.03 12.52 10.53
C ASN A 264 40.18 11.40 11.16
N GLY A 265 39.05 11.03 10.55
CA GLY A 265 38.15 9.98 11.07
C GLY A 265 37.30 10.41 12.25
N THR A 266 37.32 11.69 12.66
CA THR A 266 36.40 12.17 13.70
C THR A 266 35.02 12.47 13.12
N LEU A 267 34.00 12.39 13.97
CA LEU A 267 32.64 12.80 13.63
C LEU A 267 32.61 14.31 13.35
N LYS A 268 32.14 14.69 12.17
CA LYS A 268 31.88 16.09 11.79
C LYS A 268 30.54 16.56 12.36
N GLY A 269 29.54 15.69 12.32
CA GLY A 269 28.20 15.95 12.84
C GLY A 269 27.18 14.96 12.31
N TRP A 270 25.96 15.11 12.81
CA TRP A 270 24.79 14.36 12.36
C TRP A 270 23.97 15.19 11.38
N TYR A 271 23.46 14.54 10.35
CA TYR A 271 22.75 15.17 9.24
C TYR A 271 21.46 14.42 8.94
N GLN A 272 20.54 15.08 8.25
CA GLN A 272 19.26 14.51 7.87
C GLN A 272 18.82 15.04 6.50
N LEU A 273 18.20 14.18 5.70
CA LEU A 273 17.55 14.58 4.45
C LEU A 273 16.09 14.93 4.74
N ASN A 274 15.64 16.05 4.17
CA ASN A 274 14.22 16.40 4.12
C ASN A 274 13.66 15.94 2.78
N TYR A 275 12.54 15.24 2.84
CA TYR A 275 11.85 14.72 1.69
C TYR A 275 10.64 15.59 1.34
N THR A 276 10.42 15.80 0.04
CA THR A 276 9.23 16.48 -0.47
C THR A 276 8.50 15.56 -1.43
N PRO A 277 7.19 15.27 -1.26
CA PRO A 277 6.47 14.44 -2.20
C PRO A 277 6.43 15.12 -3.58
N SER A 278 6.82 14.40 -4.63
CA SER A 278 6.96 14.94 -5.99
C SER A 278 6.14 14.18 -7.04
N TYR A 279 5.82 12.92 -6.78
CA TYR A 279 5.01 12.09 -7.67
C TYR A 279 4.29 10.99 -6.89
N ALA A 280 3.16 10.53 -7.43
CA ALA A 280 2.51 9.32 -6.98
C ALA A 280 1.85 8.59 -8.14
N ALA A 281 1.78 7.27 -8.05
CA ALA A 281 1.13 6.43 -9.04
C ALA A 281 -0.40 6.44 -8.87
N ASN A 282 -1.11 6.37 -10.00
CA ASN A 282 -2.53 6.01 -10.01
C ASN A 282 -2.71 4.58 -9.47
N GLY A 283 -3.92 4.23 -9.08
CA GLY A 283 -4.22 2.87 -8.65
C GLY A 283 -5.69 2.61 -8.41
N THR A 284 -5.97 1.49 -7.75
CA THR A 284 -7.31 1.05 -7.40
C THR A 284 -7.33 0.63 -5.95
N PHE A 285 -8.32 1.11 -5.19
CA PHE A 285 -8.42 0.82 -3.75
C PHE A 285 -8.56 -0.69 -3.51
N GLY A 286 -7.68 -1.22 -2.66
CA GLY A 286 -7.65 -2.63 -2.30
C GLY A 286 -6.80 -3.50 -3.23
N THR A 287 -5.99 -2.89 -4.10
CA THR A 287 -5.07 -3.63 -4.99
C THR A 287 -3.63 -3.18 -4.79
N GLY A 288 -2.77 -4.07 -4.27
CA GLY A 288 -1.33 -3.83 -4.12
C GLY A 288 -1.01 -2.59 -3.28
N ALA A 289 0.21 -2.09 -3.38
CA ALA A 289 0.62 -0.83 -2.78
C ALA A 289 0.89 0.22 -3.87
N SER A 290 0.56 1.49 -3.60
CA SER A 290 0.79 2.59 -4.54
C SER A 290 2.09 3.33 -4.28
N GLN A 291 2.90 3.51 -5.31
CA GLN A 291 4.14 4.26 -5.22
C GLN A 291 3.89 5.74 -4.90
N VAL A 292 4.67 6.27 -3.96
CA VAL A 292 4.85 7.70 -3.70
C VAL A 292 6.34 8.00 -3.78
N VAL A 293 6.73 8.93 -4.65
CA VAL A 293 8.12 9.36 -4.80
C VAL A 293 8.32 10.68 -4.07
N TYR A 294 9.38 10.71 -3.27
CA TYR A 294 9.85 11.85 -2.54
C TYR A 294 11.17 12.36 -3.14
N SER A 295 11.24 13.65 -3.46
CA SER A 295 12.49 14.31 -3.82
C SER A 295 13.29 14.72 -2.58
N TYR A 296 14.61 14.65 -2.68
CA TYR A 296 15.56 15.24 -1.73
C TYR A 296 16.70 15.94 -2.48
N SER A 297 17.58 16.62 -1.74
CA SER A 297 18.83 17.20 -2.27
C SER A 297 20.01 16.61 -1.53
N SER A 298 20.88 15.88 -2.23
CA SER A 298 22.15 15.39 -1.67
C SER A 298 23.16 16.50 -1.40
N ALA A 299 23.04 17.65 -2.08
CA ALA A 299 23.95 18.79 -1.94
C ALA A 299 23.74 19.58 -0.64
N THR A 300 22.55 19.49 -0.04
CA THR A 300 22.16 20.33 1.11
C THR A 300 21.47 19.52 2.20
N PRO A 301 22.11 18.49 2.79
CA PRO A 301 21.57 17.82 3.95
C PRO A 301 21.52 18.78 5.14
N THR A 302 20.51 18.65 5.99
CA THR A 302 20.34 19.50 7.17
C THR A 302 21.21 18.98 8.30
N GLN A 303 22.12 19.81 8.84
CA GLN A 303 22.89 19.46 10.04
C GLN A 303 22.00 19.55 11.27
N LEU A 304 22.06 18.54 12.13
CA LEU A 304 21.36 18.50 13.40
C LEU A 304 22.19 19.18 14.49
N ALA A 305 21.52 19.90 15.40
CA ALA A 305 22.16 20.57 16.52
C ALA A 305 22.67 19.59 17.60
N ALA A 306 22.09 18.40 17.66
CA ALA A 306 22.44 17.34 18.60
C ALA A 306 22.09 15.96 18.02
N PHE A 307 22.61 14.89 18.63
CA PHE A 307 22.19 13.53 18.33
C PHE A 307 20.69 13.36 18.67
N PRO A 308 19.86 12.84 17.75
CA PRO A 308 18.43 12.77 17.96
C PRO A 308 18.06 11.72 19.00
N THR A 309 17.07 12.03 19.83
CA THR A 309 16.43 11.04 20.71
C THR A 309 15.48 10.16 19.91
N SER A 310 15.27 8.93 20.39
CA SER A 310 14.32 8.02 19.77
C SER A 310 12.91 8.60 19.80
N THR A 311 12.24 8.62 18.66
CA THR A 311 10.81 8.90 18.57
C THR A 311 10.03 7.61 18.77
N GLY A 312 8.99 7.68 19.60
CA GLY A 312 7.99 6.60 19.65
C GLY A 312 7.14 6.66 18.38
N SER A 313 7.00 5.53 17.68
CA SER A 313 5.97 5.37 16.64
C SER A 313 4.77 4.70 17.30
N ASN A 314 3.74 5.48 17.61
CA ASN A 314 2.51 5.02 18.27
C ASN A 314 1.29 5.07 17.34
N THR A 315 1.50 5.05 16.03
CA THR A 315 0.47 5.41 15.06
C THR A 315 0.42 4.52 13.84
N SER A 316 -0.67 4.61 13.09
CA SER A 316 -0.81 3.94 11.79
C SER A 316 0.25 4.46 10.82
N ASP A 317 0.89 3.57 10.07
CA ASP A 317 1.87 3.92 9.05
C ASP A 317 1.32 3.49 7.68
N PRO A 318 1.05 4.42 6.75
CA PRO A 318 0.54 4.07 5.41
C PRO A 318 1.57 3.29 4.59
N PHE A 319 2.84 3.26 5.01
CA PHE A 319 3.92 2.55 4.33
C PHE A 319 4.17 1.14 4.88
N ALA A 320 3.73 0.88 6.12
CA ALA A 320 3.83 -0.43 6.70
C ALA A 320 2.77 -1.38 6.08
N PRO A 321 3.08 -2.68 5.93
CA PRO A 321 2.05 -3.67 5.64
C PRO A 321 0.98 -3.59 6.74
N ALA A 322 -0.30 -3.62 6.35
CA ALA A 322 -1.38 -3.66 7.32
C ALA A 322 -1.12 -4.81 8.31
N ALA A 323 -1.07 -4.50 9.60
CA ALA A 323 -1.00 -5.53 10.62
C ALA A 323 -2.17 -6.49 10.38
N SER A 324 -1.88 -7.77 10.17
CA SER A 324 -2.90 -8.78 9.92
C SER A 324 -3.83 -8.78 11.12
N THR A 325 -5.03 -8.21 10.96
CA THR A 325 -6.05 -8.21 12.00
C THR A 325 -6.62 -9.62 12.04
N THR A 326 -5.98 -10.50 12.81
CA THR A 326 -6.64 -11.72 13.28
C THR A 326 -7.85 -11.28 14.07
N THR A 327 -9.02 -11.33 13.43
CA THR A 327 -10.30 -11.13 14.10
C THR A 327 -10.38 -12.16 15.21
N PRO A 328 -10.64 -11.79 16.47
CA PRO A 328 -10.91 -12.77 17.50
C PRO A 328 -12.17 -13.51 17.07
N THR A 329 -12.05 -14.77 16.72
CA THR A 329 -13.21 -15.66 16.59
C THR A 329 -13.86 -15.72 17.96
N THR A 330 -15.00 -15.05 18.09
CA THR A 330 -15.91 -15.23 19.22
C THR A 330 -16.33 -16.70 19.24
N GLY A 331 -15.78 -17.44 20.20
CA GLY A 331 -16.17 -18.81 20.48
C GLY A 331 -17.66 -18.85 20.83
N SER A 332 -18.46 -19.36 19.91
CA SER A 332 -19.84 -19.73 20.19
C SER A 332 -19.83 -20.92 21.13
N GLY A 333 -20.28 -20.71 22.37
CA GLY A 333 -20.44 -21.74 23.37
C GLY A 333 -21.46 -22.77 22.89
N SER A 334 -20.98 -23.98 22.59
CA SER A 334 -21.82 -25.16 22.47
C SER A 334 -21.81 -25.89 23.80
N THR A 335 -22.97 -25.91 24.44
CA THR A 335 -23.29 -26.66 25.65
C THR A 335 -23.14 -28.16 25.38
N SER A 336 -22.16 -28.79 26.04
CA SER A 336 -21.98 -30.23 26.05
C SER A 336 -22.85 -30.84 27.15
N THR A 337 -23.80 -31.70 26.75
CA THR A 337 -24.43 -32.70 27.63
C THR A 337 -23.63 -34.01 27.51
N PRO A 338 -23.36 -34.74 28.61
CA PRO A 338 -22.44 -35.88 28.59
C PRO A 338 -23.20 -37.18 28.30
N SER A 339 -22.77 -37.90 27.25
CA SER A 339 -23.12 -39.30 27.02
C SER A 339 -22.06 -40.20 27.64
N GLN A 340 -22.48 -40.99 28.62
CA GLN A 340 -21.72 -42.10 29.19
C GLN A 340 -21.48 -43.21 28.15
N SER A 341 -20.26 -43.73 28.10
CA SER A 341 -19.94 -45.15 27.81
C SER A 341 -18.46 -45.35 28.17
N SER A 342 -18.17 -45.93 29.33
CA SER A 342 -17.87 -47.34 29.53
C SER A 342 -16.73 -47.85 28.63
N SER A 343 -15.50 -47.81 29.15
CA SER A 343 -14.49 -48.81 28.80
C SER A 343 -13.74 -49.26 30.04
N THR A 344 -13.65 -50.58 30.11
CA THR A 344 -13.21 -51.43 31.20
C THR A 344 -11.70 -51.50 31.33
N SER A 345 -11.29 -51.73 32.57
CA SER A 345 -9.97 -52.04 33.11
C SER A 345 -9.30 -53.30 32.54
N SER A 346 -7.97 -53.25 32.45
CA SER A 346 -7.01 -54.34 32.82
C SER A 346 -5.59 -53.78 32.65
N SER A 347 -4.86 -53.48 33.73
CA SER A 347 -3.78 -54.31 34.35
C SER A 347 -2.68 -54.73 33.35
N SER A 348 -1.38 -54.71 33.60
CA SER A 348 -0.48 -54.42 34.73
C SER A 348 0.92 -54.83 34.23
N SER A 349 1.99 -54.13 34.58
CA SER A 349 3.27 -54.73 35.05
C SER A 349 4.42 -53.73 34.99
N SER A 350 5.11 -53.68 36.12
CA SER A 350 6.35 -53.01 36.48
C SER A 350 7.57 -53.88 36.19
N THR A 351 8.71 -53.28 35.82
CA THR A 351 10.11 -53.64 36.21
C THR A 351 11.04 -52.64 35.49
N SER A 352 11.69 -51.69 36.16
CA SER A 352 12.94 -51.76 36.96
C SER A 352 14.22 -51.49 36.16
N SER A 353 14.80 -50.30 36.40
CA SER A 353 16.20 -50.00 36.77
C SER A 353 17.38 -50.66 36.05
N GLN A 354 18.27 -49.81 35.52
CA GLN A 354 19.76 -49.86 35.61
C GLN A 354 20.28 -48.54 35.00
N SER A 355 20.77 -47.55 35.74
CA SER A 355 22.08 -47.39 36.41
C SER A 355 23.30 -47.53 35.51
N SER A 356 23.99 -46.42 35.23
CA SER A 356 25.47 -46.33 35.36
C SER A 356 25.95 -44.89 35.18
N SER A 357 26.47 -44.37 36.28
CA SER A 357 27.29 -43.16 36.44
C SER A 357 28.78 -43.48 36.28
N ALA A 358 29.57 -42.58 35.70
CA ALA A 358 31.00 -42.34 36.00
C ALA A 358 31.36 -40.96 35.40
N SER A 359 31.60 -39.90 36.19
CA SER A 359 32.76 -39.59 37.05
C SER A 359 33.95 -38.95 36.28
N SER A 360 33.98 -37.61 36.39
CA SER A 360 35.11 -36.67 36.52
C SER A 360 36.57 -37.11 36.32
N SER A 361 37.36 -36.22 35.71
CA SER A 361 38.65 -35.79 36.29
C SER A 361 39.07 -34.39 35.82
N SER A 362 39.29 -33.51 36.78
CA SER A 362 40.06 -32.27 36.70
C SER A 362 41.52 -32.58 37.07
N THR A 363 42.50 -31.98 36.39
CA THR A 363 43.70 -31.42 37.04
C THR A 363 44.54 -30.59 36.06
N LYS A 364 44.93 -29.39 36.55
CA LYS A 364 46.09 -28.53 36.26
C LYS A 364 46.41 -28.09 34.83
#